data_AF-A0AAU3QYV3-F1
#
_entry.id   AF-A0AAU3QYV3-F1
#
_cell.length_a   1.000
_cell.length_b   1.000
_cell.length_c   1.000
_cell.angle_alpha   90.00
_cell.angle_beta   90.00
_cell.angle_gamma   90.00
#
_symmetry.space_group_name_H-M   'P 1'
#
loop_
_entity.id
_entity.type
_entity.pdbx_description
1 polymer ?
#
loop_
_entity_poly.entity_id
_entity_poly.type
_entity_poly.pdbx_seq_one_letter_code
_entity_poly.pdbx_strand_id
1 'polypeptide(L)'
;METYLSWYREGRMDESEFRSVTDHLAQSGLTVEHPMLGCGMLLDVVGEQVKLPVGRILELVGLSVGPLCIQFWLSADTDVVCDVRYVAPDTQVLTFALGGLTESEREQAINAVQRLIQRELDRTVALLVDLGGETADEDDDALVLYGRLPMGPRPDRVQFRTDRLSTIPAVLAGAEVTDLGNGLSTVRWQ
;
A
#
# COMPACT_ATOMS: atom_id res chain seq x y z
N MET A 1 -16.10 7.74 3.77
CA MET A 1 -15.61 6.47 3.22
C MET A 1 -14.27 6.75 2.62
N GLU A 2 -13.24 6.15 3.19
CA GLU A 2 -11.85 6.37 2.81
C GLU A 2 -11.46 5.32 1.80
N THR A 3 -11.08 5.72 0.59
CA THR A 3 -10.66 4.78 -0.44
C THR A 3 -9.16 4.58 -0.34
N TYR A 4 -8.66 3.34 -0.39
CA TYR A 4 -7.24 3.07 -0.21
C TYR A 4 -6.77 1.78 -0.90
N LEU A 5 -5.45 1.64 -0.94
CA LEU A 5 -4.73 0.43 -1.30
C LEU A 5 -3.81 0.05 -0.16
N SER A 6 -3.79 -1.22 0.25
CA SER A 6 -2.84 -1.71 1.26
C SER A 6 -1.94 -2.78 0.65
N TRP A 7 -0.66 -2.45 0.47
CA TRP A 7 0.35 -3.39 0.00
C TRP A 7 1.03 -4.08 1.19
N TYR A 8 0.82 -5.38 1.32
CA TYR A 8 1.45 -6.24 2.30
C TYR A 8 2.70 -6.85 1.69
N ARG A 9 3.85 -6.67 2.35
CA ARG A 9 5.14 -7.20 1.89
C ARG A 9 5.88 -7.95 2.98
N GLU A 10 6.68 -8.93 2.55
CA GLU A 10 7.56 -9.71 3.41
C GLU A 10 8.80 -8.94 3.83
N GLY A 11 9.19 -9.13 5.08
CA GLY A 11 10.35 -8.51 5.70
C GLY A 11 10.12 -7.04 6.01
N ARG A 12 11.08 -6.42 6.68
CA ARG A 12 11.12 -4.97 6.92
C ARG A 12 12.01 -4.34 5.86
N MET A 13 11.59 -3.21 5.30
CA MET A 13 12.47 -2.42 4.45
C MET A 13 13.58 -1.81 5.29
N ASP A 14 14.82 -2.02 4.89
CA ASP A 14 15.89 -1.11 5.26
C ASP A 14 15.83 0.18 4.41
N GLU A 15 16.74 1.11 4.66
CA GLU A 15 16.79 2.38 3.93
C GLU A 15 16.96 2.16 2.41
N SER A 16 17.74 1.17 1.99
CA SER A 16 18.04 0.89 0.58
C SER A 16 16.85 0.25 -0.14
N GLU A 17 16.16 -0.67 0.52
CA GLU A 17 14.93 -1.28 0.00
C GLU A 17 13.83 -0.21 -0.11
N PHE A 18 13.66 0.65 0.89
CA PHE A 18 12.66 1.71 0.80
C PHE A 18 13.01 2.76 -0.25
N ARG A 19 14.30 3.08 -0.43
CA ARG A 19 14.76 3.92 -1.56
C ARG A 19 14.34 3.35 -2.91
N SER A 20 14.58 2.05 -3.13
CA SER A 20 14.13 1.35 -4.34
C SER A 20 12.61 1.48 -4.55
N VAL A 21 11.82 1.30 -3.49
CA VAL A 21 10.36 1.51 -3.53
C VAL A 21 10.00 2.94 -3.95
N THR A 22 10.63 3.95 -3.34
CA THR A 22 10.37 5.35 -3.71
C THR A 22 10.79 5.68 -5.13
N ASP A 23 11.88 5.08 -5.64
CA ASP A 23 12.34 5.26 -7.02
C ASP A 23 11.38 4.60 -8.02
N HIS A 24 10.82 3.44 -7.68
CA HIS A 24 9.81 2.75 -8.50
C HIS A 24 8.51 3.54 -8.60
N LEU A 25 8.05 4.13 -7.49
CA LEU A 25 6.89 5.02 -7.47
C LEU A 25 7.18 6.31 -8.27
N ALA A 26 8.37 6.91 -8.10
CA ALA A 26 8.76 8.11 -8.81
C ALA A 26 8.77 7.91 -10.34
N GLN A 27 9.24 6.75 -10.82
CA GLN A 27 9.17 6.38 -12.24
C GLN A 27 7.75 6.30 -12.79
N SER A 28 6.75 6.17 -11.91
CA SER A 28 5.32 6.17 -12.24
C SER A 28 4.62 7.49 -11.91
N GLY A 29 5.38 8.54 -11.57
CA GLY A 29 4.86 9.88 -11.32
C GLY A 29 4.36 10.11 -9.89
N LEU A 30 4.80 9.30 -8.92
CA LEU A 30 4.45 9.46 -7.51
C LEU A 30 5.75 9.61 -6.69
N THR A 31 6.12 10.83 -6.30
CA THR A 31 7.45 11.13 -5.72
C THR A 31 7.39 11.38 -4.22
N VAL A 32 8.38 10.90 -3.46
CA VAL A 32 8.50 11.24 -2.02
C VAL A 32 8.95 12.70 -1.80
N GLU A 33 9.69 13.25 -2.75
CA GLU A 33 10.10 14.65 -2.74
C GLU A 33 9.00 15.53 -3.33
N HIS A 34 8.65 16.59 -2.62
CA HIS A 34 7.70 17.59 -3.10
C HIS A 34 8.32 18.38 -4.27
N PRO A 35 7.65 18.46 -5.44
CA PRO A 35 8.26 18.95 -6.68
C PRO A 35 8.70 20.42 -6.65
N MET A 36 8.07 21.28 -5.85
CA MET A 36 8.48 22.68 -5.65
C MET A 36 9.36 22.94 -4.43
N LEU A 37 9.24 22.14 -3.37
CA LEU A 37 9.90 22.42 -2.08
C LEU A 37 11.24 21.68 -1.90
N GLY A 38 11.52 20.66 -2.71
CA GLY A 38 12.80 19.93 -2.66
C GLY A 38 13.02 19.16 -1.35
N CYS A 39 11.93 18.77 -0.67
CA CYS A 39 11.95 18.01 0.58
C CYS A 39 10.75 17.06 0.62
N GLY A 40 10.83 16.04 1.48
CA GLY A 40 9.68 15.17 1.75
C GLY A 40 8.87 15.66 2.94
N MET A 41 7.66 15.13 3.08
CA MET A 41 6.76 15.44 4.19
C MET A 41 6.39 14.15 4.94
N LEU A 42 6.45 14.23 6.26
CA LEU A 42 5.73 13.32 7.15
C LEU A 42 4.49 14.02 7.70
N LEU A 43 3.46 13.25 8.04
CA LEU A 43 2.39 13.72 8.89
C LEU A 43 2.67 13.30 10.33
N ASP A 44 2.54 14.24 11.27
CA ASP A 44 2.61 13.92 12.69
C ASP A 44 1.28 13.31 13.20
N VAL A 45 1.21 13.05 14.51
CA VAL A 45 0.05 12.41 15.14
C VAL A 45 -1.23 13.24 15.10
N VAL A 46 -1.15 14.54 14.83
CA VAL A 46 -2.32 15.42 14.65
C VAL A 46 -2.61 15.70 13.17
N GLY A 47 -1.82 15.13 12.25
CA GLY A 47 -1.97 15.29 10.80
C GLY A 47 -1.26 16.51 10.23
N GLU A 48 -0.37 17.17 10.99
CA GLU A 48 0.39 18.32 10.50
C GLU A 48 1.62 17.89 9.69
N GLN A 49 1.93 18.65 8.64
CA GLN A 49 3.08 18.40 7.78
C GLN A 49 4.40 18.78 8.45
N VAL A 50 5.30 17.80 8.55
CA VAL A 50 6.68 17.96 9.02
C VAL A 50 7.63 17.81 7.83
N LYS A 51 8.33 18.91 7.50
CA LYS A 51 9.32 18.97 6.41
C LYS A 51 10.61 18.27 6.82
N LEU A 52 11.07 17.32 6.01
CA LEU A 52 12.33 16.61 6.24
C LEU A 52 13.10 16.40 4.92
N PRO A 53 14.45 16.35 4.97
CA PRO A 53 15.22 15.81 3.85
C PRO A 53 14.75 14.39 3.51
N VAL A 54 14.64 14.06 2.23
CA VAL A 54 14.18 12.72 1.79
C VAL A 54 15.02 11.62 2.42
N GLY A 55 16.35 11.77 2.47
CA GLY A 55 17.24 10.80 3.13
C GLY A 55 16.85 10.51 4.58
N ARG A 56 16.37 11.52 5.32
CA ARG A 56 15.93 11.33 6.70
C ARG A 56 14.64 10.51 6.81
N ILE A 57 13.71 10.68 5.86
CA ILE A 57 12.50 9.86 5.79
C ILE A 57 12.87 8.40 5.52
N LEU A 58 13.79 8.17 4.57
CA LEU A 58 14.26 6.84 4.23
C LEU A 58 14.94 6.14 5.43
N GLU A 59 15.81 6.87 6.14
CA GLU A 59 16.43 6.39 7.38
C GLU A 59 15.39 5.99 8.43
N LEU A 60 14.35 6.81 8.64
CA LEU A 60 13.32 6.56 9.65
C LEU A 60 12.52 5.29 9.35
N VAL A 61 12.15 5.08 8.09
CA VAL A 61 11.49 3.83 7.66
C VAL A 61 12.43 2.64 7.89
N GLY A 62 13.69 2.76 7.46
CA GLY A 62 14.71 1.73 7.63
C GLY A 62 14.98 1.35 9.09
N LEU A 63 14.97 2.32 9.99
CA LEU A 63 15.13 2.10 11.43
C LEU A 63 13.91 1.42 12.08
N SER A 64 12.76 1.36 11.39
CA SER A 64 11.56 0.67 11.87
C SER A 64 11.08 1.13 13.25
N VAL A 65 11.26 2.41 13.59
CA VAL A 65 11.02 2.95 14.96
C VAL A 65 9.54 3.07 15.33
N GLY A 66 8.63 2.95 14.36
CA GLY A 66 7.19 3.00 14.55
C GLY A 66 6.46 3.20 13.21
N PRO A 67 5.12 3.30 13.23
CA PRO A 67 4.34 3.72 12.08
C PRO A 67 4.74 5.12 11.61
N LEU A 68 4.75 5.33 10.29
CA LEU A 68 5.08 6.62 9.68
C LEU A 68 4.07 6.95 8.59
N CYS A 69 3.49 8.15 8.66
CA CYS A 69 2.65 8.68 7.60
C CYS A 69 3.48 9.57 6.69
N ILE A 70 3.68 9.16 5.44
CA ILE A 70 4.52 9.83 4.44
C ILE A 70 3.62 10.39 3.34
N GLN A 71 3.87 11.60 2.87
CA GLN A 71 3.18 12.10 1.68
C GLN A 71 4.01 11.82 0.42
N PHE A 72 3.36 11.19 -0.56
CA PHE A 72 3.88 11.09 -1.91
C PHE A 72 3.13 12.05 -2.84
N TRP A 73 3.82 12.67 -3.79
CA TRP A 73 3.31 13.77 -4.58
C TRP A 73 3.02 13.33 -6.01
N LEU A 74 1.78 13.57 -6.45
CA LEU A 74 1.39 13.48 -7.87
C LEU A 74 1.68 14.79 -8.60
N SER A 75 1.54 15.91 -7.88
CA SER A 75 1.79 17.27 -8.36
C SER A 75 2.29 18.15 -7.21
N ALA A 76 2.42 19.46 -7.40
CA ALA A 76 2.76 20.37 -6.31
C ALA A 76 1.61 20.58 -5.30
N ASP A 77 0.37 20.27 -5.70
CA ASP A 77 -0.84 20.56 -4.92
C ASP A 77 -1.63 19.28 -4.57
N THR A 78 -1.21 18.12 -5.09
CA THR A 78 -1.88 16.84 -4.91
C THR A 78 -0.91 15.81 -4.34
N ASP A 79 -1.25 15.26 -3.18
CA ASP A 79 -0.52 14.17 -2.54
C ASP A 79 -1.38 12.91 -2.32
N VAL A 80 -0.68 11.82 -2.04
CA VAL A 80 -1.18 10.52 -1.61
C VAL A 80 -0.49 10.22 -0.29
N VAL A 81 -1.26 10.21 0.79
CA VAL A 81 -0.74 9.83 2.11
C VAL A 81 -0.52 8.32 2.13
N CYS A 82 0.64 7.90 2.61
CA CYS A 82 1.04 6.52 2.77
C CYS A 82 1.38 6.25 4.24
N ASP A 83 0.57 5.43 4.90
CA ASP A 83 0.91 4.88 6.21
C ASP A 83 1.82 3.66 6.03
N VAL A 84 2.99 3.70 6.67
CA VAL A 84 3.97 2.62 6.67
C VAL A 84 4.02 2.03 8.08
N ARG A 85 3.52 0.80 8.24
CA ARG A 85 3.42 0.14 9.55
C ARG A 85 3.84 -1.32 9.53
N TYR A 86 4.06 -1.86 10.72
CA TYR A 86 4.39 -3.26 10.95
C TYR A 86 3.18 -3.98 11.55
N VAL A 87 2.80 -5.10 10.95
CA VAL A 87 1.59 -5.86 11.35
C VAL A 87 1.93 -7.25 11.90
N ALA A 88 3.10 -7.76 11.55
CA ALA A 88 3.69 -8.98 12.08
C ALA A 88 5.23 -8.84 12.07
N PRO A 89 5.98 -9.69 12.78
CA PRO A 89 7.45 -9.63 12.82
C PRO A 89 8.10 -9.53 11.44
N ASP A 90 7.53 -10.26 10.45
CA ASP A 90 8.05 -10.39 9.10
C ASP A 90 7.12 -9.78 8.02
N THR A 91 6.18 -8.92 8.42
CA THR A 91 5.26 -8.28 7.46
C THR A 91 5.16 -6.78 7.71
N GLN A 92 5.43 -6.01 6.66
CA GLN A 92 5.24 -4.57 6.60
C GLN A 92 4.08 -4.24 5.66
N VAL A 93 3.32 -3.20 5.98
CA VAL A 93 2.19 -2.74 5.19
C VAL A 93 2.39 -1.28 4.81
N LEU A 94 2.11 -0.98 3.55
CA LEU A 94 2.05 0.37 3.02
C LEU A 94 0.62 0.64 2.57
N THR A 95 -0.08 1.52 3.28
CA THR A 95 -1.47 1.88 2.99
C THR A 95 -1.54 3.26 2.35
N PHE A 96 -1.93 3.30 1.08
CA PHE A 96 -2.05 4.52 0.27
C PHE A 96 -3.49 5.04 0.31
N ALA A 97 -3.70 6.18 0.95
CA ALA A 97 -4.99 6.85 0.98
C ALA A 97 -5.25 7.57 -0.37
N LEU A 98 -6.34 7.20 -1.02
CA LEU A 98 -6.77 7.72 -2.31
C LEU A 98 -7.98 8.67 -2.21
N GLY A 99 -8.44 8.95 -0.99
CA GLY A 99 -9.53 9.88 -0.73
C GLY A 99 -9.20 11.29 -1.19
N GLY A 100 -10.19 12.02 -1.70
CA GLY A 100 -10.00 13.40 -2.18
C GLY A 100 -9.39 13.53 -3.59
N LEU A 101 -8.83 12.45 -4.15
CA LEU A 101 -8.32 12.43 -5.52
C LEU A 101 -9.45 12.44 -6.55
N THR A 102 -9.23 13.15 -7.66
CA THR A 102 -10.03 13.00 -8.88
C THR A 102 -9.90 11.58 -9.45
N GLU A 103 -10.81 11.19 -10.34
CA GLU A 103 -10.77 9.87 -10.98
C GLU A 103 -9.43 9.61 -11.71
N SER A 104 -8.93 10.61 -12.45
CA SER A 104 -7.66 10.49 -13.17
C SER A 104 -6.44 10.41 -12.23
N GLU A 105 -6.41 11.19 -11.15
CA GLU A 105 -5.33 11.12 -10.16
C GLU A 105 -5.34 9.79 -9.41
N ARG A 106 -6.54 9.30 -9.08
CA ARG A 106 -6.73 8.00 -8.45
C ARG A 106 -6.26 6.87 -9.35
N GLU A 107 -6.62 6.89 -10.63
CA GLU A 107 -6.15 5.92 -11.61
C GLU A 107 -4.62 5.95 -11.74
N GLN A 108 -4.02 7.15 -11.76
CA GLN A 108 -2.57 7.31 -11.79
C GLN A 108 -1.91 6.70 -10.55
N ALA A 109 -2.42 6.98 -9.34
CA ALA A 109 -1.91 6.43 -8.10
C ALA A 109 -2.04 4.89 -8.04
N ILE A 110 -3.20 4.35 -8.44
CA ILE A 110 -3.43 2.90 -8.53
C ILE A 110 -2.41 2.26 -9.49
N ASN A 111 -2.23 2.84 -10.68
CA ASN A 111 -1.29 2.33 -11.67
C ASN A 111 0.17 2.38 -11.16
N ALA A 112 0.55 3.43 -10.42
CA ALA A 112 1.88 3.53 -9.82
C ALA A 112 2.12 2.41 -8.78
N VAL A 113 1.16 2.18 -7.88
CA VAL A 113 1.25 1.10 -6.87
C VAL A 113 1.24 -0.28 -7.52
N GLN A 114 0.41 -0.49 -8.55
CA GLN A 114 0.41 -1.76 -9.30
C GLN A 114 1.76 -2.03 -9.96
N ARG A 115 2.38 -1.02 -10.60
CA ARG A 115 3.72 -1.18 -11.20
C ARG A 115 4.80 -1.42 -10.16
N LEU A 116 4.72 -0.77 -9.00
CA LEU A 116 5.59 -1.05 -7.86
C LEU A 116 5.50 -2.54 -7.47
N ILE A 117 4.29 -3.04 -7.27
CA ILE A 117 4.07 -4.44 -6.88
C ILE A 117 4.59 -5.42 -7.92
N GLN A 118 4.46 -5.11 -9.21
CA GLN A 118 5.02 -5.96 -10.26
C GLN A 118 6.56 -6.06 -10.17
N ARG A 119 7.23 -5.00 -9.74
CA ARG A 119 8.69 -4.99 -9.53
C ARG A 119 9.09 -5.68 -8.23
N GLU A 120 8.22 -5.63 -7.24
CA GLU A 120 8.43 -6.19 -5.89
C GLU A 120 7.61 -7.47 -5.68
N LEU A 121 7.31 -8.20 -6.76
CA LEU A 121 6.41 -9.37 -6.72
C LEU A 121 6.93 -10.44 -5.76
N ASP A 122 8.24 -10.67 -5.75
CA ASP A 122 8.89 -11.66 -4.90
C ASP A 122 8.76 -11.35 -3.40
N ARG A 123 8.60 -10.07 -3.04
CA ARG A 123 8.38 -9.61 -1.67
C ARG A 123 6.90 -9.41 -1.35
N THR A 124 6.01 -9.44 -2.34
CA THR A 124 4.60 -9.12 -2.15
C THR A 124 3.86 -10.30 -1.50
N VAL A 125 3.15 -10.03 -0.41
CA VAL A 125 2.20 -10.96 0.19
C VAL A 125 0.83 -10.79 -0.46
N ALA A 126 0.33 -9.55 -0.47
CA ALA A 126 -0.95 -9.19 -1.07
C ALA A 126 -1.04 -7.70 -1.37
N LEU A 127 -1.96 -7.34 -2.27
CA LEU A 127 -2.49 -5.99 -2.42
C LEU A 127 -3.98 -6.02 -2.15
N LEU A 128 -4.41 -5.37 -1.07
CA LEU A 128 -5.81 -5.13 -0.80
C LEU A 128 -6.24 -3.83 -1.46
N VAL A 129 -7.43 -3.83 -2.06
CA VAL A 129 -8.01 -2.68 -2.75
C VAL A 129 -9.41 -2.43 -2.21
N ASP A 130 -9.62 -1.25 -1.63
CA ASP A 130 -10.92 -0.77 -1.17
C ASP A 130 -11.18 0.63 -1.73
N LEU A 131 -11.81 0.70 -2.90
CA LEU A 131 -12.25 1.91 -3.58
C LEU A 131 -13.69 2.30 -3.20
N GLY A 132 -14.45 1.40 -2.58
CA GLY A 132 -15.71 1.71 -1.92
C GLY A 132 -15.50 2.43 -0.58
N GLY A 133 -14.38 2.17 0.07
CA GLY A 133 -14.04 2.68 1.40
C GLY A 133 -14.92 2.10 2.48
N GLU A 134 -15.38 0.87 2.28
CA GLU A 134 -16.30 0.17 3.18
C GLU A 134 -15.57 -0.56 4.30
N THR A 135 -14.29 -0.92 4.12
CA THR A 135 -13.52 -1.72 5.09
C THR A 135 -12.54 -0.91 5.92
N ALA A 136 -12.61 0.42 5.88
CA ALA A 136 -11.71 1.30 6.65
C ALA A 136 -11.74 1.02 8.18
N ASP A 137 -12.86 0.54 8.71
CA ASP A 137 -13.03 0.18 10.13
C ASP A 137 -12.88 -1.34 10.40
N GLU A 138 -12.64 -2.16 9.38
CA GLU A 138 -12.54 -3.62 9.49
C GLU A 138 -11.08 -4.08 9.71
N ASP A 139 -10.91 -5.30 10.25
CA ASP A 139 -9.59 -5.91 10.48
C ASP A 139 -9.07 -6.60 9.19
N ASP A 140 -8.65 -5.78 8.24
CA ASP A 140 -8.07 -6.23 6.97
C ASP A 140 -6.77 -7.02 7.14
N ASP A 141 -6.01 -6.75 8.20
CA ASP A 141 -4.81 -7.52 8.52
C ASP A 141 -5.19 -8.98 8.81
N ALA A 142 -6.29 -9.21 9.54
CA ALA A 142 -6.74 -10.57 9.82
C ALA A 142 -7.16 -11.33 8.57
N LEU A 143 -7.72 -10.65 7.58
CA LEU A 143 -8.03 -11.22 6.27
C LEU A 143 -6.75 -11.66 5.56
N VAL A 144 -5.75 -10.79 5.44
CA VAL A 144 -4.55 -11.06 4.65
C VAL A 144 -3.58 -12.01 5.35
N LEU A 145 -3.36 -11.83 6.66
CA LEU A 145 -2.34 -12.57 7.41
C LEU A 145 -2.83 -13.91 7.95
N TYR A 146 -4.11 -14.00 8.30
CA TYR A 146 -4.67 -15.18 8.98
C TYR A 146 -5.82 -15.83 8.22
N GLY A 147 -6.17 -15.30 7.05
CA GLY A 147 -7.24 -15.82 6.21
C GLY A 147 -8.63 -15.72 6.83
N ARG A 148 -8.83 -14.76 7.76
CA ARG A 148 -10.10 -14.55 8.45
C ARG A 148 -10.95 -13.56 7.68
N LEU A 149 -11.99 -14.04 7.02
CA LEU A 149 -12.94 -13.16 6.34
C LEU A 149 -13.62 -12.22 7.36
N PRO A 150 -13.77 -10.92 7.06
CA PRO A 150 -14.51 -10.01 7.92
C PRO A 150 -15.97 -10.45 8.01
N MET A 151 -16.59 -10.18 9.18
CA MET A 151 -18.03 -10.40 9.37
C MET A 151 -18.86 -9.26 8.79
N GLY A 152 -18.25 -8.08 8.62
CA GLY A 152 -18.83 -6.88 8.02
C GLY A 152 -18.58 -6.79 6.51
N PRO A 153 -18.49 -5.56 5.96
CA PRO A 153 -18.15 -5.35 4.56
C PRO A 153 -16.79 -5.98 4.21
N ARG A 154 -16.59 -6.22 2.91
CA ARG A 154 -15.37 -6.80 2.35
C ARG A 154 -14.72 -5.81 1.40
N PRO A 155 -13.38 -5.85 1.26
CA PRO A 155 -12.72 -5.00 0.29
C PRO A 155 -13.16 -5.40 -1.12
N ASP A 156 -13.12 -4.45 -2.07
CA ASP A 156 -13.52 -4.70 -3.46
C ASP A 156 -12.78 -5.89 -4.07
N ARG A 157 -11.51 -6.05 -3.71
CA ARG A 157 -10.67 -7.19 -4.09
C ARG A 157 -9.40 -7.27 -3.25
N VAL A 158 -8.84 -8.47 -3.19
CA VAL A 158 -7.45 -8.69 -2.76
C VAL A 158 -6.69 -9.40 -3.87
N GLN A 159 -5.50 -8.93 -4.18
CA GLN A 159 -4.59 -9.57 -5.12
C GLN A 159 -3.51 -10.30 -4.34
N PHE A 160 -3.47 -11.62 -4.47
CA PHE A 160 -2.44 -12.47 -3.86
C PHE A 160 -1.47 -12.94 -4.94
N ARG A 161 -0.26 -13.33 -4.53
CA ARG A 161 0.60 -14.10 -5.45
C ARG A 161 -0.08 -15.42 -5.84
N THR A 162 -0.08 -15.73 -7.12
CA THR A 162 -0.74 -16.92 -7.67
C THR A 162 -0.17 -18.21 -7.06
N ASP A 163 1.13 -18.27 -6.80
CA ASP A 163 1.79 -19.43 -6.19
C ASP A 163 1.41 -19.64 -4.70
N ARG A 164 0.88 -18.61 -4.04
CA ARG A 164 0.45 -18.65 -2.63
C ARG A 164 -1.04 -18.90 -2.41
N LEU A 165 -1.85 -18.94 -3.47
CA LEU A 165 -3.29 -19.19 -3.32
C LEU A 165 -3.59 -20.50 -2.58
N SER A 166 -2.77 -21.53 -2.81
CA SER A 166 -2.95 -22.84 -2.16
C SER A 166 -2.79 -22.81 -0.64
N THR A 167 -2.15 -21.77 -0.08
CA THR A 167 -1.93 -21.62 1.37
C THR A 167 -3.05 -20.88 2.09
N ILE A 168 -4.03 -20.34 1.37
CA ILE A 168 -5.14 -19.54 1.93
C ILE A 168 -6.55 -20.06 1.54
N PRO A 169 -6.83 -21.37 1.65
CA PRO A 169 -8.07 -21.96 1.13
C PRO A 169 -9.35 -21.37 1.77
N ALA A 170 -9.29 -20.91 3.01
CA ALA A 170 -10.43 -20.28 3.70
C ALA A 170 -10.83 -18.95 3.06
N VAL A 171 -9.86 -18.16 2.57
CA VAL A 171 -10.07 -16.87 1.90
C VAL A 171 -10.76 -17.06 0.55
N LEU A 172 -10.44 -18.16 -0.14
CA LEU A 172 -10.97 -18.49 -1.46
C LEU A 172 -12.39 -19.08 -1.42
N ALA A 173 -12.88 -19.46 -0.23
CA ALA A 173 -14.19 -20.08 -0.09
C ALA A 173 -15.30 -19.12 -0.52
N GLY A 174 -16.01 -19.44 -1.61
CA GLY A 174 -17.07 -18.60 -2.16
C GLY A 174 -16.57 -17.36 -2.90
N ALA A 175 -15.27 -17.24 -3.15
CA ALA A 175 -14.68 -16.14 -3.89
C ALA A 175 -14.58 -16.45 -5.39
N GLU A 176 -14.72 -15.43 -6.23
CA GLU A 176 -14.27 -15.47 -7.61
C GLU A 176 -12.76 -15.21 -7.65
N VAL A 177 -12.03 -16.08 -8.34
CA VAL A 177 -10.57 -15.99 -8.49
C VAL A 177 -10.22 -15.84 -9.96
N THR A 178 -9.49 -14.76 -10.27
CA THR A 178 -9.05 -14.45 -11.63
C THR A 178 -7.53 -14.29 -11.66
N ASP A 179 -6.85 -15.18 -12.37
CA ASP A 179 -5.41 -15.04 -12.65
C ASP A 179 -5.18 -13.86 -13.59
N LEU A 180 -4.29 -12.95 -13.20
CA LEU A 180 -3.96 -11.76 -13.99
C LEU A 180 -2.85 -12.04 -15.02
N GLY A 181 -2.25 -13.24 -15.02
CA GLY A 181 -1.18 -13.63 -15.94
C GLY A 181 0.16 -12.95 -15.66
N ASN A 182 0.30 -12.29 -14.51
CA ASN A 182 1.48 -11.53 -14.09
C ASN A 182 2.03 -12.00 -12.73
N GLY A 183 1.70 -13.23 -12.34
CA GLY A 183 2.07 -13.81 -11.05
C GLY A 183 1.18 -13.38 -9.86
N LEU A 184 0.18 -12.53 -10.10
CA LEU A 184 -0.89 -12.24 -9.14
C LEU A 184 -2.22 -12.83 -9.60
N SER A 185 -3.05 -13.17 -8.62
CA SER A 185 -4.45 -13.54 -8.81
C SER A 185 -5.33 -12.62 -7.98
N THR A 186 -6.39 -12.12 -8.59
CA THR A 186 -7.40 -11.30 -7.93
C THR A 186 -8.46 -12.21 -7.31
N VAL A 187 -8.80 -11.96 -6.05
CA VAL A 187 -9.85 -12.62 -5.28
C VAL A 187 -10.93 -11.59 -4.97
N ARG A 188 -12.19 -11.91 -5.28
CA ARG A 188 -13.38 -11.09 -5.03
C ARG A 188 -14.47 -11.91 -4.39
N TRP A 189 -15.24 -11.31 -3.49
CA TRP A 189 -16.37 -11.97 -2.84
C TRP A 189 -17.67 -11.32 -3.30
N GLN A 190 -18.67 -12.16 -3.60
CA GLN A 190 -20.05 -11.71 -3.86
C GLN A 190 -20.79 -11.37 -2.56
#